data_AF-A0A3D9KY42-F1
#
_entry.id   AF-A0A3D9KY42-F1
#
_cell.length_a   1.000
_cell.length_b   1.000
_cell.length_c   1.000
_cell.angle_alpha   90.00
_cell.angle_beta   90.00
_cell.angle_gamma   90.00
#
_symmetry.space_group_name_H-M   'P 1'
#
loop_
_entity.id
_entity.type
_entity.pdbx_description
1 polymer ?
#
loop_
_entity_poly.entity_id
_entity_poly.type
_entity_poly.pdbx_seq_one_letter_code
_entity_poly.pdbx_strand_id
1 'polypeptide(L)'
;MKFITELVYWFKVVRYYHKVKKNHLESVTGIENLPDEGPFIVVANHSSFVDHYLVGALFKHLYNNPIYFLTKKESFENWWSRFWHRASNCIPVDREKPDIAAFKSMMAVLKDKKILVIYPEGTRGPGDQLLPFKTGAFKIAARMKVPIIPIGLVGVHKVMPRDQAHFSPVRASVNIGKPIAVDFIKQHSLEALTAYTKDRIHELCLAHDLPHMHMSNRAASSEALARRVESRIEAVLEAGDYQAIKEDFGLYEHAIDYSFLNTPRHIPTMVQQARLMGIRALTSPVAFFRYIPKVKRLAEAVIALDAEHAFAHYILGQYYLKMPRLLGGSPQRALEALSVAFQNAPVYGIEQNKFTLTLAEAYEKTGNKPGALQLLQTARDAQGEGVRFEKRKQRILHKIEQLTAQHQASVDKAAASAA
;
A
#
# COMPACT_ATOMS: atom_id res chain seq x y z
N MET A 1 11.54 -26.74 -18.73
CA MET A 1 12.40 -26.78 -17.53
C MET A 1 12.80 -25.40 -17.00
N LYS A 2 13.42 -24.50 -17.80
CA LYS A 2 13.83 -23.14 -17.38
C LYS A 2 12.71 -22.30 -16.73
N PHE A 3 11.53 -22.23 -17.35
CA PHE A 3 10.38 -21.49 -16.84
C PHE A 3 9.87 -22.00 -15.47
N ILE A 4 9.88 -23.32 -15.27
CA ILE A 4 9.45 -23.93 -13.99
C ILE A 4 10.48 -23.65 -12.90
N THR A 5 11.77 -23.71 -13.22
CA THR A 5 12.84 -23.31 -12.29
C THR A 5 12.76 -21.83 -11.94
N GLU A 6 12.46 -20.97 -12.92
CA GLU A 6 12.22 -19.54 -12.73
C GLU A 6 11.05 -19.25 -11.80
N LEU A 7 9.92 -19.91 -12.03
CA LEU A 7 8.71 -19.78 -11.24
C LEU A 7 8.93 -20.26 -9.80
N VAL A 8 9.48 -21.45 -9.60
CA VAL A 8 9.76 -22.03 -8.27
C VAL A 8 10.72 -21.15 -7.47
N TYR A 9 11.71 -20.58 -8.14
CA TYR A 9 12.70 -19.73 -7.49
C TYR A 9 12.15 -18.34 -7.17
N TRP A 10 11.32 -17.77 -8.06
CA TRP A 10 10.57 -16.55 -7.76
C TRP A 10 9.69 -16.71 -6.52
N PHE A 11 8.99 -17.84 -6.40
CA PHE A 11 8.24 -18.15 -5.18
C PHE A 11 9.14 -18.20 -3.94
N LYS A 12 10.36 -18.77 -4.04
CA LYS A 12 11.33 -18.75 -2.93
C LYS A 12 11.76 -17.33 -2.57
N VAL A 13 12.07 -16.47 -3.55
CA VAL A 13 12.47 -15.07 -3.33
C VAL A 13 11.34 -14.26 -2.70
N VAL A 14 10.11 -14.39 -3.20
CA VAL A 14 8.93 -13.74 -2.62
C VAL A 14 8.72 -14.20 -1.18
N ARG A 15 8.75 -15.50 -0.92
CA ARG A 15 8.59 -16.04 0.44
C ARG A 15 9.72 -15.58 1.36
N TYR A 16 10.91 -15.38 0.82
CA TYR A 16 12.05 -14.84 1.54
C TYR A 16 11.85 -13.36 1.91
N TYR A 17 11.36 -12.51 1.00
CA TYR A 17 10.98 -11.13 1.32
C TYR A 17 9.98 -11.06 2.47
N HIS A 18 8.95 -11.92 2.45
CA HIS A 18 7.96 -11.99 3.52
C HIS A 18 8.56 -12.43 4.85
N LYS A 19 9.43 -13.44 4.83
CA LYS A 19 10.11 -13.93 6.04
C LYS A 19 11.01 -12.85 6.64
N VAL A 20 11.79 -12.15 5.80
CA VAL A 20 12.68 -11.06 6.23
C VAL A 20 11.86 -9.93 6.83
N LYS A 21 10.81 -9.46 6.15
CA LYS A 21 9.90 -8.43 6.68
C LYS A 21 9.33 -8.83 8.04
N LYS A 22 8.76 -10.03 8.16
CA LYS A 22 8.07 -10.47 9.39
C LYS A 22 9.02 -10.59 10.59
N ASN A 23 10.22 -11.11 10.38
CA ASN A 23 11.10 -11.49 11.49
C ASN A 23 12.18 -10.46 11.79
N HIS A 24 12.57 -9.66 10.79
CA HIS A 24 13.79 -8.83 10.84
C HIS A 24 13.56 -7.37 10.48
N LEU A 25 12.33 -6.94 10.18
CA LEU A 25 12.01 -5.53 10.00
C LEU A 25 11.26 -5.01 11.21
N GLU A 26 11.80 -3.98 11.84
CA GLU A 26 11.21 -3.31 12.98
C GLU A 26 10.27 -2.18 12.56
N SER A 27 10.74 -1.30 11.66
CA SER A 27 9.99 -0.12 11.23
C SER A 27 10.39 0.35 9.83
N VAL A 28 9.48 1.06 9.17
CA VAL A 28 9.74 1.77 7.92
C VAL A 28 9.19 3.19 8.04
N THR A 29 10.06 4.18 8.11
CA THR A 29 9.66 5.58 8.25
C THR A 29 9.98 6.40 7.01
N GLY A 30 9.31 7.55 6.84
CA GLY A 30 9.48 8.44 5.70
C GLY A 30 8.78 7.99 4.41
N ILE A 31 7.77 7.12 4.49
CA ILE A 31 7.04 6.63 3.29
C ILE A 31 6.36 7.79 2.53
N GLU A 32 5.94 8.82 3.25
CA GLU A 32 5.41 10.07 2.70
C GLU A 32 6.39 10.83 1.80
N ASN A 33 7.70 10.59 1.94
CA ASN A 33 8.73 11.22 1.13
C ASN A 33 8.89 10.58 -0.24
N LEU A 34 8.32 9.39 -0.45
CA LEU A 34 8.44 8.68 -1.71
C LEU A 34 7.54 9.33 -2.78
N PRO A 35 8.01 9.52 -4.02
CA PRO A 35 7.14 9.86 -5.15
C PRO A 35 6.12 8.74 -5.44
N ASP A 36 4.94 9.04 -5.97
CA ASP A 36 3.95 8.00 -6.29
C ASP A 36 4.34 7.14 -7.51
N GLU A 37 5.15 7.70 -8.41
CA GLU A 37 5.68 7.03 -9.59
C GLU A 37 7.17 7.32 -9.82
N GLY A 38 7.82 6.47 -10.62
CA GLY A 38 9.18 6.71 -11.09
C GLY A 38 9.24 7.65 -12.32
N PRO A 39 10.45 8.03 -12.77
CA PRO A 39 11.75 7.54 -12.32
C PRO A 39 12.35 8.36 -11.17
N PHE A 40 13.10 7.67 -10.31
CA PHE A 40 13.97 8.28 -9.30
C PHE A 40 15.10 7.32 -8.94
N ILE A 41 16.16 7.85 -8.35
CA ILE A 41 17.30 7.06 -7.88
C ILE A 41 17.23 6.96 -6.36
N VAL A 42 17.21 5.74 -5.84
CA VAL A 42 17.36 5.47 -4.41
C VAL A 42 18.85 5.38 -4.10
N VAL A 43 19.31 6.18 -3.15
CA VAL A 43 20.69 6.13 -2.64
C VAL A 43 20.62 5.69 -1.19
N ALA A 44 21.26 4.56 -0.86
CA ALA A 44 21.22 3.98 0.48
C ALA A 44 22.62 3.57 0.95
N ASN A 45 22.84 3.54 2.25
CA ASN A 45 24.04 2.90 2.81
C ASN A 45 24.00 1.38 2.61
N HIS A 46 25.16 0.73 2.64
CA HIS A 46 25.29 -0.70 2.38
C HIS A 46 26.08 -1.39 3.47
N SER A 47 25.43 -2.27 4.23
CA SER A 47 26.01 -2.96 5.39
C SER A 47 25.78 -4.47 5.37
N SER A 48 24.83 -4.97 4.57
CA SER A 48 24.52 -6.39 4.48
C SER A 48 24.03 -6.80 3.08
N PHE A 49 24.08 -8.10 2.79
CA PHE A 49 23.37 -8.64 1.63
C PHE A 49 21.84 -8.51 1.80
N VAL A 50 21.35 -8.46 3.05
CA VAL A 50 19.93 -8.28 3.38
C VAL A 50 19.39 -6.91 2.95
N ASP A 51 20.25 -5.91 2.73
CA ASP A 51 19.84 -4.57 2.26
C ASP A 51 19.01 -4.65 0.96
N HIS A 52 19.43 -5.49 0.01
CA HIS A 52 18.73 -5.67 -1.26
C HIS A 52 17.33 -6.28 -1.05
N TYR A 53 17.17 -7.12 -0.03
CA TYR A 53 15.89 -7.75 0.28
C TYR A 53 14.92 -6.80 0.97
N LEU A 54 15.41 -5.98 1.91
CA LEU A 54 14.57 -5.00 2.58
C LEU A 54 14.11 -3.91 1.62
N VAL A 55 15.04 -3.32 0.86
CA VAL A 55 14.72 -2.30 -0.14
C VAL A 55 13.88 -2.90 -1.25
N GLY A 56 14.26 -4.07 -1.79
CA GLY A 56 13.50 -4.75 -2.83
C GLY A 56 12.07 -5.07 -2.42
N ALA A 57 11.85 -5.59 -1.21
CA ALA A 57 10.51 -5.87 -0.70
C ALA A 57 9.69 -4.59 -0.52
N LEU A 58 10.28 -3.54 0.06
CA LEU A 58 9.60 -2.27 0.28
C LEU A 58 9.07 -1.68 -1.03
N PHE A 59 9.96 -1.48 -2.01
CA PHE A 59 9.57 -0.89 -3.27
C PHE A 59 8.67 -1.81 -4.08
N LYS A 60 8.88 -3.14 -4.03
CA LYS A 60 7.99 -4.11 -4.68
C LYS A 60 6.59 -4.09 -4.10
N HIS A 61 6.39 -3.68 -2.85
CA HIS A 61 5.05 -3.55 -2.23
C HIS A 61 4.43 -2.18 -2.47
N LEU A 62 5.24 -1.16 -2.73
CA LEU A 62 4.76 0.21 -2.94
C LEU A 62 4.54 0.53 -4.41
N TYR A 63 5.24 -0.10 -5.35
CA TYR A 63 5.21 0.24 -6.78
C TYR A 63 4.90 -0.98 -7.63
N ASN A 64 4.21 -0.75 -8.74
CA ASN A 64 3.98 -1.77 -9.77
C ASN A 64 5.14 -1.83 -10.80
N ASN A 65 6.14 -0.96 -10.67
CA ASN A 65 7.29 -0.90 -11.57
C ASN A 65 8.44 -1.81 -11.09
N PRO A 66 9.18 -2.45 -12.01
CA PRO A 66 10.39 -3.17 -11.66
C PRO A 66 11.46 -2.22 -11.07
N ILE A 67 12.10 -2.67 -10.00
CA ILE A 67 13.22 -1.96 -9.34
C ILE A 67 14.53 -2.63 -9.78
N TYR A 68 15.54 -1.83 -10.07
CA TYR A 68 16.85 -2.30 -10.51
C TYR A 68 17.91 -2.00 -9.46
N PHE A 69 18.85 -2.92 -9.31
CA PHE A 69 19.99 -2.79 -8.39
C PHE A 69 21.30 -2.85 -9.18
N LEU A 70 22.37 -2.30 -8.62
CA LEU A 70 23.72 -2.54 -9.15
C LEU A 70 24.39 -3.68 -8.40
N THR A 71 25.02 -4.60 -9.12
CA THR A 71 25.75 -5.72 -8.52
C THR A 71 27.08 -5.93 -9.24
N LYS A 72 28.11 -6.35 -8.51
CA LYS A 72 29.43 -6.68 -9.05
C LYS A 72 29.34 -7.69 -10.19
N LYS A 73 30.13 -7.53 -11.27
CA LYS A 73 30.07 -8.41 -12.46
C LYS A 73 30.33 -9.88 -12.12
N GLU A 74 31.18 -10.15 -11.14
CA GLU A 74 31.59 -11.49 -10.71
C GLU A 74 30.40 -12.28 -10.13
N SER A 75 29.40 -11.59 -9.58
CA SER A 75 28.16 -12.24 -9.14
C SER A 75 27.36 -12.88 -10.29
N PHE A 76 27.67 -12.53 -11.53
CA PHE A 76 27.07 -13.13 -12.71
C PHE A 76 27.94 -14.26 -13.28
N GLU A 77 29.03 -14.68 -12.66
CA GLU A 77 29.86 -15.77 -13.22
C GLU A 77 29.23 -17.14 -12.95
N ASN A 78 28.80 -17.39 -11.71
CA ASN A 78 28.12 -18.62 -11.33
C ASN A 78 26.68 -18.66 -11.86
N TRP A 79 26.25 -19.80 -12.43
CA TRP A 79 24.91 -19.96 -13.02
C TRP A 79 23.77 -19.62 -12.05
N TRP A 80 23.80 -20.15 -10.82
CA TRP A 80 22.75 -19.93 -9.82
C TRP A 80 22.72 -18.48 -9.35
N SER A 81 23.90 -17.87 -9.14
CA SER A 81 24.01 -16.47 -8.73
C SER A 81 23.56 -15.53 -9.86
N ARG A 82 24.02 -15.76 -11.10
CA ARG A 82 23.58 -15.04 -12.31
C ARG A 82 22.07 -15.09 -12.45
N PHE A 83 21.50 -16.26 -12.25
CA PHE A 83 20.06 -16.47 -12.33
C PHE A 83 19.31 -15.62 -11.29
N TRP A 84 19.75 -15.63 -10.02
CA TRP A 84 19.17 -14.81 -8.95
C TRP A 84 19.26 -13.31 -9.26
N HIS A 85 20.43 -12.85 -9.70
CA HIS A 85 20.66 -11.44 -10.00
C HIS A 85 19.83 -10.96 -11.20
N ARG A 86 19.66 -11.78 -12.24
CA ARG A 86 18.76 -11.44 -13.35
C ARG A 86 17.30 -11.39 -12.93
N ALA A 87 16.84 -12.37 -12.15
CA ALA A 87 15.46 -12.38 -11.62
C ALA A 87 15.19 -11.20 -10.68
N SER A 88 16.23 -10.64 -10.06
CA SER A 88 16.17 -9.46 -9.18
C SER A 88 16.48 -8.15 -9.90
N ASN A 89 16.47 -8.13 -11.25
CA ASN A 89 16.76 -6.95 -12.08
C ASN A 89 18.10 -6.27 -11.74
N CYS A 90 19.12 -7.03 -11.39
CA CYS A 90 20.45 -6.49 -11.12
C CYS A 90 21.19 -6.17 -12.43
N ILE A 91 21.83 -5.00 -12.47
CA ILE A 91 22.72 -4.56 -13.53
C ILE A 91 24.17 -4.89 -13.12
N PRO A 92 24.92 -5.62 -13.96
CA PRO A 92 26.32 -5.94 -13.68
C PRO A 92 27.20 -4.69 -13.81
N VAL A 93 28.00 -4.40 -12.78
CA VAL A 93 28.92 -3.26 -12.74
C VAL A 93 30.30 -3.68 -12.26
N ASP A 94 31.33 -3.17 -12.93
CA ASP A 94 32.70 -3.28 -12.44
C ASP A 94 32.91 -2.16 -11.40
N ARG A 95 33.32 -2.55 -10.19
CA ARG A 95 33.43 -1.62 -9.06
C ARG A 95 34.71 -0.79 -9.12
N GLU A 96 35.73 -1.26 -9.82
CA GLU A 96 37.02 -0.57 -9.99
C GLU A 96 37.01 0.29 -11.25
N LYS A 97 36.46 -0.24 -12.34
CA LYS A 97 36.35 0.46 -13.63
C LYS A 97 34.92 0.40 -14.17
N PRO A 98 33.99 1.20 -13.63
CA PRO A 98 32.62 1.26 -14.14
C PRO A 98 32.63 1.55 -15.64
N ASP A 99 32.12 0.61 -16.45
CA ASP A 99 32.17 0.73 -17.90
C ASP A 99 31.02 1.59 -18.45
N ILE A 100 31.19 2.07 -19.69
CA ILE A 100 30.18 2.86 -20.40
C ILE A 100 28.87 2.07 -20.56
N ALA A 101 28.95 0.74 -20.65
CA ALA A 101 27.79 -0.13 -20.79
C ALA A 101 26.89 -0.10 -19.55
N ALA A 102 27.45 -0.16 -18.34
CA ALA A 102 26.71 -0.03 -17.09
C ALA A 102 25.99 1.32 -17.02
N PHE A 103 26.66 2.42 -17.38
CA PHE A 103 26.04 3.75 -17.45
C PHE A 103 24.87 3.80 -18.44
N LYS A 104 25.02 3.22 -19.63
CA LYS A 104 23.92 3.14 -20.61
C LYS A 104 22.73 2.35 -20.07
N SER A 105 22.96 1.22 -19.41
CA SER A 105 21.91 0.40 -18.80
C SER A 105 21.15 1.15 -17.70
N MET A 106 21.87 1.87 -16.83
CA MET A 106 21.24 2.70 -15.78
C MET A 106 20.39 3.83 -16.38
N MET A 107 20.87 4.50 -17.43
CA MET A 107 20.08 5.51 -18.13
C MET A 107 18.84 4.92 -18.81
N ALA A 108 18.93 3.71 -19.37
CA ALA A 108 17.78 3.04 -19.99
C ALA A 108 16.69 2.72 -18.95
N VAL A 109 17.07 2.21 -17.77
CA VAL A 109 16.14 1.98 -16.65
C VAL A 109 15.38 3.26 -16.28
N LEU A 110 16.09 4.39 -16.17
CA LEU A 110 15.48 5.66 -15.81
C LEU A 110 14.62 6.25 -16.94
N LYS A 111 15.01 6.06 -18.21
CA LYS A 111 14.17 6.44 -19.37
C LYS A 111 12.85 5.69 -19.41
N ASP A 112 12.84 4.43 -18.99
CA ASP A 112 11.63 3.62 -18.87
C ASP A 112 10.77 3.97 -17.63
N LYS A 113 11.05 5.10 -16.95
CA LYS A 113 10.37 5.54 -15.72
C LYS A 113 10.48 4.56 -14.55
N LYS A 114 11.51 3.72 -14.53
CA LYS A 114 11.74 2.70 -13.49
C LYS A 114 12.62 3.23 -12.36
N ILE A 115 12.69 2.48 -11.27
CA ILE A 115 13.41 2.86 -10.05
C ILE A 115 14.79 2.20 -10.06
N LEU A 116 15.83 2.98 -9.78
CA LEU A 116 17.21 2.50 -9.69
C LEU A 116 17.74 2.66 -8.27
N VAL A 117 18.20 1.57 -7.66
CA VAL A 117 18.82 1.55 -6.33
C VAL A 117 20.33 1.46 -6.46
N ILE A 118 21.03 2.41 -5.83
CA ILE A 118 22.48 2.48 -5.82
C ILE A 118 23.00 2.60 -4.39
N TYR A 119 23.98 1.78 -4.09
CA TYR A 119 24.77 1.84 -2.87
C TYR A 119 26.11 2.55 -3.19
N PRO A 120 26.26 3.84 -2.90
CA PRO A 120 27.39 4.65 -3.38
C PRO A 120 28.71 4.27 -2.70
N GLU A 121 28.68 3.55 -1.57
CA GLU A 121 29.85 2.97 -0.92
C GLU A 121 30.56 1.92 -1.80
N GLY A 122 29.82 1.29 -2.73
CA GLY A 122 30.35 0.28 -3.65
C GLY A 122 30.71 -1.07 -3.01
N THR A 123 30.70 -1.17 -1.69
CA THR A 123 30.90 -2.41 -0.92
C THR A 123 30.11 -2.35 0.39
N ARG A 124 30.04 -3.47 1.11
CA ARG A 124 29.38 -3.54 2.43
C ARG A 124 30.33 -3.00 3.49
N GLY A 125 29.91 -1.94 4.18
CA GLY A 125 30.56 -1.38 5.36
C GLY A 125 30.24 -2.14 6.65
N PRO A 126 30.83 -1.69 7.78
CA PRO A 126 30.62 -2.29 9.11
C PRO A 126 29.21 -2.05 9.66
N GLY A 127 28.53 -0.99 9.19
CA GLY A 127 27.12 -0.70 9.45
C GLY A 127 26.86 0.28 10.59
N ASP A 128 27.85 0.58 11.42
CA ASP A 128 27.88 1.67 12.39
C ASP A 128 28.42 2.98 11.77
N GLN A 129 29.23 2.88 10.72
CA GLN A 129 29.81 4.00 9.99
C GLN A 129 29.57 3.89 8.48
N LEU A 130 29.39 5.04 7.83
CA LEU A 130 29.26 5.14 6.37
C LEU A 130 30.63 5.21 5.70
N LEU A 131 30.89 4.34 4.72
CA LEU A 131 32.09 4.44 3.89
C LEU A 131 32.03 5.69 2.98
N PRO A 132 33.17 6.09 2.36
CA PRO A 132 33.18 7.14 1.35
C PRO A 132 32.24 6.83 0.18
N PHE A 133 31.51 7.85 -0.29
CA PHE A 133 30.56 7.70 -1.39
C PHE A 133 31.24 7.98 -2.74
N LYS A 134 31.01 7.10 -3.71
CA LYS A 134 31.40 7.31 -5.11
C LYS A 134 30.42 8.26 -5.81
N THR A 135 30.92 9.05 -6.76
CA THR A 135 30.13 10.08 -7.47
C THR A 135 29.16 9.53 -8.54
N GLY A 136 29.19 8.23 -8.84
CA GLY A 136 28.48 7.63 -9.97
C GLY A 136 26.95 7.81 -9.93
N ALA A 137 26.32 7.60 -8.77
CA ALA A 137 24.87 7.78 -8.61
C ALA A 137 24.44 9.23 -8.92
N PHE A 138 25.22 10.18 -8.42
CA PHE A 138 24.96 11.62 -8.52
C PHE A 138 25.17 12.14 -9.95
N LYS A 139 26.19 11.62 -10.65
CA LYS A 139 26.41 11.87 -12.09
C LYS A 139 25.20 11.46 -12.91
N ILE A 140 24.63 10.29 -12.64
CA ILE A 140 23.46 9.78 -13.38
C ILE A 140 22.21 10.59 -13.03
N ALA A 141 21.99 10.90 -11.75
CA ALA A 141 20.86 11.72 -11.32
C ALA A 141 20.85 13.08 -12.03
N ALA A 142 21.99 13.78 -12.05
CA ALA A 142 22.14 15.06 -12.73
C ALA A 142 21.93 14.93 -14.25
N ARG A 143 22.52 13.88 -14.87
CA ARG A 143 22.42 13.66 -16.32
C ARG A 143 21.00 13.30 -16.78
N MET A 144 20.26 12.56 -15.96
CA MET A 144 18.90 12.10 -16.25
C MET A 144 17.83 13.06 -15.72
N LYS A 145 18.22 14.06 -14.92
CA LYS A 145 17.32 15.04 -14.29
C LYS A 145 16.23 14.34 -13.46
N VAL A 146 16.63 13.36 -12.66
CA VAL A 146 15.74 12.60 -11.77
C VAL A 146 16.09 12.87 -10.31
N PRO A 147 15.11 12.88 -9.39
CA PRO A 147 15.38 13.12 -7.98
C PRO A 147 16.13 11.94 -7.35
N ILE A 148 16.84 12.24 -6.25
CA ILE A 148 17.49 11.24 -5.41
C ILE A 148 16.67 11.05 -4.13
N ILE A 149 16.37 9.81 -3.77
CA ILE A 149 15.72 9.44 -2.52
C ILE A 149 16.78 8.84 -1.58
N PRO A 150 17.22 9.57 -0.54
CA PRO A 150 18.16 9.05 0.45
C PRO A 150 17.45 8.07 1.39
N ILE A 151 18.07 6.92 1.67
CA ILE A 151 17.57 5.92 2.62
C ILE A 151 18.68 5.54 3.61
N GLY A 152 18.37 5.65 4.90
CA GLY A 152 19.18 5.09 5.99
C GLY A 152 18.70 3.70 6.39
N LEU A 153 19.58 2.72 6.29
CA LEU A 153 19.39 1.33 6.71
C LEU A 153 20.11 1.11 8.04
N VAL A 154 19.36 0.77 9.09
CA VAL A 154 19.87 0.66 10.45
C VAL A 154 19.77 -0.77 10.95
N GLY A 155 20.86 -1.30 11.51
CA GLY A 155 20.90 -2.64 12.11
C GLY A 155 20.93 -3.81 11.12
N VAL A 156 20.92 -3.57 9.80
CA VAL A 156 20.87 -4.67 8.81
C VAL A 156 22.13 -5.54 8.83
N HIS A 157 23.31 -4.97 9.09
CA HIS A 157 24.55 -5.72 9.32
C HIS A 157 24.44 -6.73 10.46
N LYS A 158 23.61 -6.48 11.47
CA LYS A 158 23.38 -7.41 12.58
C LYS A 158 22.46 -8.56 12.17
N VAL A 159 21.51 -8.29 11.26
CA VAL A 159 20.55 -9.28 10.73
C VAL A 159 21.27 -10.39 9.98
N MET A 160 22.24 -10.03 9.14
CA MET A 160 23.16 -10.99 8.54
C MET A 160 24.53 -10.33 8.35
N PRO A 161 25.49 -10.61 9.25
CA PRO A 161 26.86 -10.12 9.15
C PRO A 161 27.55 -10.54 7.86
N ARG A 162 28.55 -9.77 7.44
CA ARG A 162 29.23 -9.93 6.12
C ARG A 162 29.73 -11.34 5.86
N ASP A 163 30.25 -11.99 6.89
CA ASP A 163 30.91 -13.30 6.83
C ASP A 163 30.02 -14.44 7.34
N GLN A 164 28.73 -14.17 7.53
CA GLN A 164 27.74 -15.16 7.96
C GLN A 164 26.70 -15.40 6.86
N ALA A 165 26.27 -16.66 6.74
CA ALA A 165 25.24 -17.08 5.78
C ALA A 165 23.86 -17.33 6.43
N HIS A 166 23.71 -17.03 7.72
CA HIS A 166 22.48 -17.23 8.48
C HIS A 166 21.96 -15.93 9.10
N PHE A 167 20.66 -15.92 9.39
CA PHE A 167 20.00 -14.77 10.00
C PHE A 167 20.11 -14.78 11.51
N SER A 168 20.51 -13.65 12.08
CA SER A 168 20.40 -13.39 13.52
C SER A 168 18.97 -12.94 13.86
N PRO A 169 18.43 -13.27 15.05
CA PRO A 169 17.10 -12.88 15.50
C PRO A 169 17.03 -11.41 15.95
N VAL A 170 17.64 -10.52 15.19
CA VAL A 170 17.61 -9.07 15.39
C VAL A 170 16.76 -8.42 14.31
N ARG A 171 16.32 -7.18 14.58
CA ARG A 171 15.53 -6.40 13.64
C ARG A 171 16.30 -5.18 13.15
N ALA A 172 15.95 -4.74 11.96
CA ALA A 172 16.49 -3.59 11.28
C ALA A 172 15.38 -2.58 10.98
N SER A 173 15.75 -1.32 10.77
CA SER A 173 14.84 -0.24 10.41
C SER A 173 15.24 0.37 9.07
N VAL A 174 14.24 0.88 8.34
CA VAL A 174 14.41 1.60 7.07
C VAL A 174 13.87 3.02 7.24
N ASN A 175 14.72 4.02 7.07
CA ASN A 175 14.36 5.43 7.22
C ASN A 175 14.53 6.14 5.89
N ILE A 176 13.44 6.67 5.32
CA ILE A 176 13.40 7.29 4.00
C ILE A 176 13.43 8.81 4.18
N GLY A 177 14.44 9.47 3.62
CA GLY A 177 14.55 10.92 3.69
C GLY A 177 13.77 11.64 2.60
N LYS A 178 13.65 12.96 2.76
CA LYS A 178 13.05 13.84 1.76
C LYS A 178 13.78 13.72 0.41
N PRO A 179 13.07 13.76 -0.73
CA PRO A 179 13.69 13.76 -2.04
C PRO A 179 14.65 14.93 -2.19
N ILE A 180 15.85 14.66 -2.69
CA ILE A 180 16.74 15.69 -3.20
C ILE A 180 16.23 16.04 -4.59
N ALA A 181 15.60 17.22 -4.67
CA ALA A 181 14.93 17.69 -5.87
C ALA A 181 15.92 17.91 -7.03
N VAL A 182 15.39 17.78 -8.26
CA VAL A 182 16.17 17.97 -9.49
C VAL A 182 16.81 19.35 -9.56
N ASP A 183 16.15 20.39 -9.06
CA ASP A 183 16.70 21.75 -9.09
C ASP A 183 17.87 21.92 -8.12
N PHE A 184 17.79 21.30 -6.94
CA PHE A 184 18.92 21.23 -6.03
C PHE A 184 20.11 20.51 -6.69
N ILE A 185 19.86 19.38 -7.37
CA ILE A 185 20.89 18.62 -8.10
C ILE A 185 21.58 19.47 -9.18
N LYS A 186 20.84 20.30 -9.93
CA LYS A 186 21.41 21.18 -10.97
C LYS A 186 22.28 22.29 -10.43
N GLN A 187 21.99 22.77 -9.22
CA GLN A 187 22.63 23.95 -8.63
C GLN A 187 23.93 23.63 -7.88
N HIS A 188 24.21 22.36 -7.62
CA HIS A 188 25.34 21.93 -6.80
C HIS A 188 26.36 21.13 -7.63
N SER A 189 27.64 21.26 -7.27
CA SER A 189 28.68 20.39 -7.82
C SER A 189 28.43 18.93 -7.42
N LEU A 190 29.06 18.00 -8.15
CA LEU A 190 28.95 16.57 -7.83
C LEU A 190 29.50 16.24 -6.45
N GLU A 191 30.58 16.90 -6.06
CA GLU A 191 31.21 16.74 -4.75
C GLU A 191 30.28 17.21 -3.64
N ALA A 192 29.68 18.40 -3.78
CA ALA A 192 28.74 18.95 -2.82
C ALA A 192 27.47 18.09 -2.70
N LEU A 193 26.91 17.64 -3.83
CA LEU A 193 25.75 16.75 -3.85
C LEU A 193 26.05 15.39 -3.20
N THR A 194 27.24 14.86 -3.43
CA THR A 194 27.70 13.60 -2.82
C THR A 194 27.81 13.72 -1.31
N ALA A 195 28.48 14.78 -0.83
CA ALA A 195 28.62 15.06 0.60
C ALA A 195 27.25 15.27 1.27
N TYR A 196 26.42 16.16 0.70
CA TYR A 196 25.08 16.44 1.20
C TYR A 196 24.21 15.18 1.32
N THR A 197 24.24 14.30 0.31
CA THR A 197 23.47 13.06 0.35
C THR A 197 24.01 12.09 1.40
N LYS A 198 25.34 12.02 1.57
CA LYS A 198 25.96 11.22 2.62
C LYS A 198 25.53 11.69 4.01
N ASP A 199 25.56 13.00 4.26
CA ASP A 199 25.15 13.59 5.52
C ASP A 199 23.68 13.31 5.81
N ARG A 200 22.80 13.43 4.81
CA ARG A 200 21.39 13.09 4.95
C ARG A 200 21.16 11.62 5.32
N ILE A 201 21.90 10.70 4.69
CA ILE A 201 21.80 9.27 5.03
C ILE A 201 22.34 9.01 6.43
N HIS A 202 23.40 9.70 6.83
CA HIS A 202 23.94 9.60 8.19
C HIS A 202 22.91 10.06 9.23
N GLU A 203 22.27 11.20 9.02
CA GLU A 203 21.16 11.68 9.87
C GLU A 203 20.02 10.67 9.95
N LEU A 204 19.63 10.06 8.83
CA LEU A 204 18.59 9.03 8.80
C LEU A 204 18.98 7.78 9.60
N CYS A 205 20.27 7.42 9.62
CA CYS A 205 20.75 6.32 10.44
C CYS A 205 20.72 6.67 11.93
N LEU A 206 21.12 7.89 12.31
CA LEU A 206 21.13 8.37 13.69
C LEU A 206 19.73 8.64 14.25
N ALA A 207 18.80 9.06 13.39
CA ALA A 207 17.43 9.33 13.80
C ALA A 207 16.77 8.10 14.43
N HIS A 208 17.27 6.87 14.18
CA HIS A 208 16.85 5.63 14.86
C HIS A 208 16.82 5.73 16.39
N ASP A 209 17.77 6.48 16.96
CA ASP A 209 18.01 6.50 18.40
C ASP A 209 17.20 7.57 19.15
N LEU A 210 16.35 8.36 18.45
CA LEU A 210 15.57 9.46 19.03
C LEU A 210 14.06 9.09 19.17
N PRO A 211 13.56 8.75 20.37
CA PRO A 211 12.23 8.16 20.55
C PRO A 211 11.05 9.02 20.05
N HIS A 212 11.07 10.33 20.31
CA HIS A 212 9.96 11.22 19.96
C HIS A 212 9.84 11.45 18.45
N MET A 213 10.98 11.62 17.75
CA MET A 213 10.99 11.71 16.29
C MET A 213 10.56 10.38 15.66
N HIS A 214 10.95 9.24 16.25
CA HIS A 214 10.51 7.92 15.81
C HIS A 214 9.00 7.76 15.75
N MET A 215 8.31 8.12 16.83
CA MET A 215 6.86 7.94 16.91
C MET A 215 6.12 8.82 15.90
N SER A 216 6.51 10.09 15.77
CA SER A 216 5.90 11.02 14.80
C SER A 216 6.09 10.53 13.36
N ASN A 217 7.32 10.12 13.01
CA ASN A 217 7.63 9.63 11.67
C ASN A 217 6.89 8.32 11.35
N ARG A 218 6.73 7.42 12.33
CA ARG A 218 5.95 6.18 12.19
C ARG A 218 4.48 6.48 11.89
N ALA A 219 3.87 7.44 12.60
CA ALA A 219 2.48 7.83 12.36
C ALA A 219 2.30 8.47 10.97
N ALA A 220 3.17 9.42 10.59
CA ALA A 220 3.14 10.05 9.27
C ALA A 220 3.25 9.03 8.13
N SER A 221 4.12 8.05 8.26
CA SER A 221 4.27 6.97 7.27
C SER A 221 3.06 6.05 7.19
N SER A 222 2.44 5.71 8.33
CA SER A 222 1.19 4.94 8.32
C SER A 222 0.04 5.70 7.68
N GLU A 223 -0.03 7.01 7.91
CA GLU A 223 -1.01 7.89 7.28
C GLU A 223 -0.80 7.99 5.76
N ALA A 224 0.44 8.15 5.31
CA ALA A 224 0.76 8.15 3.87
C ALA A 224 0.45 6.80 3.20
N LEU A 225 0.69 5.68 3.88
CA LEU A 225 0.29 4.36 3.40
C LEU A 225 -1.23 4.23 3.24
N ALA A 226 -2.01 4.71 4.22
CA ALA A 226 -3.46 4.70 4.13
C ALA A 226 -3.94 5.51 2.91
N ARG A 227 -3.43 6.73 2.73
CA ARG A 227 -3.79 7.59 1.59
C ARG A 227 -3.43 6.99 0.25
N ARG A 228 -2.24 6.38 0.12
CA ARG A 228 -1.83 5.69 -1.11
C ARG A 228 -2.75 4.53 -1.47
N VAL A 229 -3.08 3.70 -0.49
CA VAL A 229 -3.96 2.54 -0.69
C VAL A 229 -5.38 3.01 -1.01
N GLU A 230 -5.85 4.05 -0.34
CA GLU A 230 -7.15 4.67 -0.63
C GLU A 230 -7.24 5.18 -2.06
N SER A 231 -6.27 6.00 -2.50
CA SER A 231 -6.22 6.54 -3.86
C SER A 231 -6.27 5.43 -4.91
N ARG A 232 -5.55 4.33 -4.68
CA ARG A 232 -5.57 3.17 -5.58
C ARG A 232 -6.90 2.42 -5.56
N ILE A 233 -7.49 2.22 -4.39
CA ILE A 233 -8.82 1.61 -4.29
C ILE A 233 -9.84 2.47 -5.07
N GLU A 234 -9.84 3.78 -4.88
CA GLU A 234 -10.77 4.68 -5.58
C GLU A 234 -10.54 4.69 -7.09
N ALA A 235 -9.28 4.81 -7.54
CA ALA A 235 -8.94 4.81 -8.97
C ALA A 235 -9.47 3.56 -9.70
N VAL A 236 -9.33 2.38 -9.09
CA VAL A 236 -9.83 1.17 -9.75
C VAL A 236 -11.36 1.01 -9.61
N LEU A 237 -11.94 1.40 -8.48
CA LEU A 237 -13.40 1.43 -8.34
C LEU A 237 -14.07 2.36 -9.36
N GLU A 238 -13.39 3.45 -9.71
CA GLU A 238 -13.83 4.41 -10.73
C GLU A 238 -13.70 3.85 -12.14
N ALA A 239 -12.57 3.21 -12.47
CA ALA A 239 -12.36 2.52 -13.75
C ALA A 239 -13.36 1.36 -13.99
N GLY A 240 -13.87 0.75 -12.92
CA GLY A 240 -14.79 -0.38 -13.00
C GLY A 240 -14.13 -1.70 -13.41
N ASP A 241 -12.80 -1.73 -13.49
CA ASP A 241 -12.00 -2.91 -13.79
C ASP A 241 -11.66 -3.67 -12.50
N TYR A 242 -12.63 -4.43 -11.99
CA TYR A 242 -12.44 -5.24 -10.79
C TYR A 242 -11.40 -6.36 -10.96
N GLN A 243 -11.01 -6.71 -12.20
CA GLN A 243 -9.97 -7.71 -12.43
C GLN A 243 -8.57 -7.11 -12.22
N ALA A 244 -8.35 -5.86 -12.66
CA ALA A 244 -7.12 -5.13 -12.34
C ALA A 244 -6.86 -5.06 -10.82
N ILE A 245 -7.92 -4.95 -9.99
CA ILE A 245 -7.74 -4.98 -8.52
C ILE A 245 -7.25 -6.34 -8.01
N LYS A 246 -7.65 -7.46 -8.63
CA LYS A 246 -7.27 -8.80 -8.15
C LYS A 246 -5.77 -9.04 -8.20
N GLU A 247 -5.12 -8.56 -9.24
CA GLU A 247 -3.68 -8.71 -9.44
C GLU A 247 -2.88 -7.84 -8.46
N ASP A 248 -3.37 -6.62 -8.20
CA ASP A 248 -2.71 -5.66 -7.33
C ASP A 248 -3.07 -5.78 -5.83
N PHE A 249 -4.12 -6.51 -5.42
CA PHE A 249 -4.49 -6.60 -3.99
C PHE A 249 -3.37 -7.11 -3.09
N GLY A 250 -2.56 -8.03 -3.59
CA GLY A 250 -1.39 -8.52 -2.84
C GLY A 250 -0.43 -7.37 -2.53
N LEU A 251 -0.17 -6.52 -3.52
CA LEU A 251 0.68 -5.34 -3.42
C LEU A 251 0.19 -4.42 -2.29
N TYR A 252 -1.10 -4.05 -2.32
CA TYR A 252 -1.66 -3.06 -1.39
C TYR A 252 -1.80 -3.60 0.04
N GLU A 253 -2.15 -4.88 0.21
CA GLU A 253 -2.16 -5.51 1.54
C GLU A 253 -0.74 -5.50 2.14
N HIS A 254 0.28 -5.84 1.35
CA HIS A 254 1.66 -5.81 1.82
C HIS A 254 2.17 -4.39 2.07
N ALA A 255 1.67 -3.38 1.37
CA ALA A 255 1.94 -1.99 1.67
C ALA A 255 1.38 -1.62 3.06
N ILE A 256 0.10 -1.90 3.31
CA ILE A 256 -0.54 -1.65 4.61
C ILE A 256 0.15 -2.43 5.73
N ASP A 257 0.65 -3.64 5.47
CA ASP A 257 1.38 -4.42 6.49
C ASP A 257 2.59 -3.69 7.10
N TYR A 258 3.17 -2.69 6.41
CA TYR A 258 4.23 -1.85 6.99
C TYR A 258 3.69 -0.88 8.06
N SER A 259 2.43 -0.44 7.96
CA SER A 259 1.84 0.40 8.99
C SER A 259 1.71 -0.34 10.32
N PHE A 260 1.48 -1.67 10.31
CA PHE A 260 1.43 -2.44 11.55
C PHE A 260 2.79 -2.61 12.24
N LEU A 261 3.89 -2.40 11.52
CA LEU A 261 5.22 -2.30 12.13
C LEU A 261 5.43 -0.94 12.80
N ASN A 262 4.87 0.11 12.21
CA ASN A 262 5.00 1.48 12.67
C ASN A 262 4.03 1.83 13.81
N THR A 263 2.73 1.65 13.57
CA THR A 263 1.60 2.00 14.43
C THR A 263 0.48 0.95 14.31
N PRO A 264 0.52 -0.15 15.09
CA PRO A 264 -0.41 -1.28 14.97
C PRO A 264 -1.91 -0.96 15.06
N ARG A 265 -2.28 0.17 15.70
CA ARG A 265 -3.67 0.60 15.94
C ARG A 265 -4.03 1.88 15.20
N HIS A 266 -3.41 2.11 14.04
CA HIS A 266 -3.68 3.29 13.22
C HIS A 266 -4.97 3.13 12.41
N ILE A 267 -6.02 3.83 12.84
CA ILE A 267 -7.39 3.71 12.31
C ILE A 267 -7.45 3.78 10.77
N PRO A 268 -6.90 4.80 10.09
CA PRO A 268 -6.96 4.88 8.62
C PRO A 268 -6.44 3.61 7.93
N THR A 269 -5.33 3.05 8.42
CA THR A 269 -4.76 1.83 7.81
C THR A 269 -5.56 0.57 8.12
N MET A 270 -6.16 0.48 9.31
CA MET A 270 -7.07 -0.61 9.66
C MET A 270 -8.32 -0.59 8.78
N VAL A 271 -8.87 0.60 8.52
CA VAL A 271 -10.01 0.78 7.61
C VAL A 271 -9.65 0.38 6.19
N GLN A 272 -8.50 0.83 5.66
CA GLN A 272 -8.07 0.41 4.33
C GLN A 272 -7.81 -1.10 4.26
N GLN A 273 -7.24 -1.72 5.30
CA GLN A 273 -7.07 -3.18 5.35
C GLN A 273 -8.42 -3.91 5.30
N ALA A 274 -9.41 -3.45 6.07
CA ALA A 274 -10.75 -4.01 6.05
C ALA A 274 -11.41 -3.87 4.67
N ARG A 275 -11.20 -2.74 3.98
CA ARG A 275 -11.66 -2.53 2.59
C ARG A 275 -11.01 -3.50 1.60
N LEU A 276 -9.69 -3.63 1.63
CA LEU A 276 -8.95 -4.55 0.74
C LEU A 276 -9.42 -6.00 0.96
N MET A 277 -9.51 -6.45 2.21
CA MET A 277 -10.01 -7.79 2.54
C MET A 277 -11.48 -7.97 2.15
N GLY A 278 -12.30 -6.93 2.30
CA GLY A 278 -13.69 -6.92 1.89
C GLY A 278 -13.85 -7.10 0.38
N ILE A 279 -13.03 -6.44 -0.43
CA ILE A 279 -13.07 -6.63 -1.89
C ILE A 279 -12.51 -8.02 -2.26
N ARG A 280 -11.45 -8.49 -1.58
CA ARG A 280 -10.96 -9.88 -1.75
C ARG A 280 -12.03 -10.91 -1.46
N ALA A 281 -12.86 -10.70 -0.43
CA ALA A 281 -13.98 -11.58 -0.12
C ALA A 281 -15.01 -11.69 -1.27
N LEU A 282 -15.10 -10.68 -2.14
CA LEU A 282 -16.01 -10.69 -3.30
C LEU A 282 -15.47 -11.46 -4.50
N THR A 283 -14.22 -11.94 -4.46
CA THR A 283 -13.58 -12.58 -5.62
C THR A 283 -13.99 -14.04 -5.84
N SER A 284 -14.42 -14.76 -4.79
CA SER A 284 -14.94 -16.13 -4.87
C SER A 284 -15.65 -16.52 -3.56
N PRO A 285 -16.54 -17.54 -3.57
CA PRO A 285 -17.15 -18.06 -2.34
C PRO A 285 -16.13 -18.53 -1.30
N VAL A 286 -15.01 -19.14 -1.73
CA VAL A 286 -13.95 -19.59 -0.81
C VAL A 286 -13.26 -18.38 -0.15
N ALA A 287 -12.95 -17.35 -0.93
CA ALA A 287 -12.37 -16.12 -0.41
C ALA A 287 -13.34 -15.42 0.56
N PHE A 288 -14.63 -15.44 0.28
CA PHE A 288 -15.67 -14.88 1.14
C PHE A 288 -15.59 -15.44 2.57
N PHE A 289 -15.68 -16.76 2.75
CA PHE A 289 -15.61 -17.36 4.08
C PHE A 289 -14.23 -17.18 4.76
N ARG A 290 -13.15 -17.05 3.98
CA ARG A 290 -11.80 -16.81 4.50
C ARG A 290 -11.59 -15.39 5.04
N TYR A 291 -12.07 -14.38 4.34
CA TYR A 291 -11.73 -12.97 4.62
C TYR A 291 -12.80 -12.26 5.45
N ILE A 292 -14.07 -12.59 5.29
CA ILE A 292 -15.14 -11.85 5.98
C ILE A 292 -15.00 -11.86 7.52
N PRO A 293 -14.67 -12.98 8.20
CA PRO A 293 -14.45 -12.95 9.65
C PRO A 293 -13.28 -12.05 10.09
N LYS A 294 -12.33 -11.77 9.19
CA LYS A 294 -11.22 -10.82 9.44
C LYS A 294 -11.68 -9.38 9.24
N VAL A 295 -12.46 -9.12 8.18
CA VAL A 295 -13.09 -7.82 7.91
C VAL A 295 -13.94 -7.39 9.10
N LYS A 296 -14.79 -8.29 9.63
CA LYS A 296 -15.60 -8.03 10.83
C LYS A 296 -14.72 -7.62 12.02
N ARG A 297 -13.71 -8.44 12.36
CA ARG A 297 -12.83 -8.17 13.50
C ARG A 297 -12.08 -6.85 13.38
N LEU A 298 -11.65 -6.48 12.17
CA LEU A 298 -11.01 -5.20 11.92
C LEU A 298 -11.99 -4.03 12.08
N ALA A 299 -13.21 -4.14 11.53
CA ALA A 299 -14.23 -3.12 11.70
C ALA A 299 -14.61 -2.93 13.19
N GLU A 300 -14.79 -4.01 13.94
CA GLU A 300 -15.03 -3.97 15.39
C GLU A 300 -13.86 -3.36 16.15
N ALA A 301 -12.62 -3.66 15.76
CA ALA A 301 -11.44 -3.06 16.36
C ALA A 301 -11.32 -1.56 16.06
N VAL A 302 -11.73 -1.10 14.86
CA VAL A 302 -11.80 0.33 14.56
C VAL A 302 -12.88 1.00 15.41
N ILE A 303 -14.07 0.41 15.51
CA ILE A 303 -15.17 0.94 16.35
C ILE A 303 -14.77 1.02 17.82
N ALA A 304 -13.96 0.06 18.31
CA ALA A 304 -13.44 0.11 19.68
C ALA A 304 -12.44 1.25 19.92
N LEU A 305 -11.80 1.78 18.87
CA LEU A 305 -10.88 2.91 18.94
C LEU A 305 -11.57 4.26 18.63
N ASP A 306 -12.58 4.22 17.76
CA ASP A 306 -13.40 5.35 17.35
C ASP A 306 -14.86 4.87 17.14
N ALA A 307 -15.68 5.10 18.16
CA ALA A 307 -17.03 4.57 18.26
C ALA A 307 -17.98 5.04 17.15
N GLU A 308 -17.69 6.18 16.53
CA GLU A 308 -18.55 6.81 15.51
C GLU A 308 -17.99 6.64 14.09
N HIS A 309 -16.92 5.87 13.93
CA HIS A 309 -16.22 5.74 12.65
C HIS A 309 -17.12 5.26 11.51
N ALA A 310 -17.47 6.19 10.62
CA ALA A 310 -18.52 5.98 9.62
C ALA A 310 -18.26 4.77 8.72
N PHE A 311 -17.04 4.64 8.19
CA PHE A 311 -16.71 3.54 7.26
C PHE A 311 -16.66 2.16 7.94
N ALA A 312 -16.29 2.09 9.22
CA ALA A 312 -16.20 0.84 9.95
C ALA A 312 -17.61 0.29 10.23
N HIS A 313 -18.51 1.18 10.66
CA HIS A 313 -19.94 0.89 10.77
C HIS A 313 -20.57 0.52 9.43
N TYR A 314 -20.19 1.19 8.33
CA TYR A 314 -20.67 0.83 7.00
C TYR A 314 -20.27 -0.61 6.61
N ILE A 315 -19.01 -0.99 6.83
CA ILE A 315 -18.50 -2.34 6.57
C ILE A 315 -19.27 -3.37 7.41
N LEU A 316 -19.44 -3.09 8.71
CA LEU A 316 -20.12 -3.99 9.63
C LEU A 316 -21.62 -4.14 9.31
N GLY A 317 -22.27 -3.05 8.92
CA GLY A 317 -23.68 -3.03 8.51
C GLY A 317 -23.94 -3.81 7.22
N GLN A 318 -23.09 -3.65 6.20
CA GLN A 318 -23.15 -4.48 4.98
C GLN A 318 -23.06 -5.98 5.31
N TYR A 319 -22.19 -6.31 6.26
CA TYR A 319 -22.01 -7.68 6.69
C TYR A 319 -23.22 -8.24 7.43
N TYR A 320 -23.80 -7.47 8.36
CA TYR A 320 -25.02 -7.86 9.08
C TYR A 320 -26.21 -8.07 8.15
N LEU A 321 -26.33 -7.30 7.06
CA LEU A 321 -27.36 -7.52 6.03
C LEU A 321 -27.16 -8.81 5.23
N LYS A 322 -25.90 -9.15 4.92
CA LYS A 322 -25.55 -10.30 4.10
C LYS A 322 -25.56 -11.62 4.86
N MET A 323 -25.32 -11.60 6.18
CA MET A 323 -25.26 -12.83 7.01
C MET A 323 -25.99 -12.70 8.36
N PRO A 324 -27.33 -12.73 8.37
CA PRO A 324 -28.14 -12.46 9.56
C PRO A 324 -28.17 -13.56 10.65
N ARG A 325 -27.43 -14.67 10.52
CA ARG A 325 -27.48 -15.75 11.55
C ARG A 325 -26.12 -16.39 11.84
N LEU A 326 -25.34 -16.69 10.79
CA LEU A 326 -24.08 -17.44 10.94
C LEU A 326 -23.04 -16.76 11.84
N LEU A 327 -23.11 -15.43 11.97
CA LEU A 327 -22.08 -14.63 12.62
C LEU A 327 -22.65 -13.47 13.45
N GLY A 328 -23.91 -13.61 13.90
CA GLY A 328 -24.56 -12.68 14.82
C GLY A 328 -25.14 -11.39 14.20
N GLY A 329 -25.26 -11.29 12.88
CA GLY A 329 -25.95 -10.17 12.24
C GLY A 329 -27.47 -10.23 12.39
N SER A 330 -28.17 -9.13 12.08
CA SER A 330 -29.61 -9.11 11.86
C SER A 330 -29.97 -7.86 11.03
N PRO A 331 -31.14 -7.79 10.37
CA PRO A 331 -31.58 -6.56 9.72
C PRO A 331 -31.57 -5.35 10.65
N GLN A 332 -31.97 -5.55 11.92
CA GLN A 332 -32.00 -4.50 12.92
C GLN A 332 -30.59 -3.99 13.28
N ARG A 333 -29.65 -4.90 13.55
CA ARG A 333 -28.25 -4.54 13.82
C ARG A 333 -27.58 -3.87 12.63
N ALA A 334 -27.95 -4.30 11.42
CA ALA A 334 -27.46 -3.66 10.21
C ALA A 334 -28.00 -2.23 10.07
N LEU A 335 -29.29 -2.03 10.33
CA LEU A 335 -29.91 -0.71 10.32
C LEU A 335 -29.24 0.23 11.32
N GLU A 336 -29.00 -0.23 12.54
CA GLU A 336 -28.28 0.53 13.58
C GLU A 336 -26.89 0.97 13.10
N ALA A 337 -26.06 0.02 12.65
CA ALA A 337 -24.72 0.32 12.18
C ALA A 337 -24.72 1.25 10.95
N LEU A 338 -25.58 0.99 9.96
CA LEU A 338 -25.66 1.82 8.75
C LEU A 338 -26.19 3.22 9.04
N SER A 339 -27.02 3.38 10.08
CA SER A 339 -27.49 4.71 10.51
C SER A 339 -26.34 5.52 11.10
N VAL A 340 -25.51 4.94 11.98
CA VAL A 340 -24.30 5.58 12.51
C VAL A 340 -23.35 5.94 11.37
N ALA A 341 -23.16 5.03 10.42
CA ALA A 341 -22.34 5.28 9.24
C ALA A 341 -22.83 6.46 8.41
N PHE A 342 -24.14 6.53 8.14
CA PHE A 342 -24.75 7.59 7.34
C PHE A 342 -24.70 8.95 8.03
N GLN A 343 -25.00 9.01 9.33
CA GLN A 343 -24.99 10.24 10.11
C GLN A 343 -23.58 10.84 10.22
N ASN A 344 -22.58 9.99 10.46
CA ASN A 344 -21.20 10.45 10.67
C ASN A 344 -20.37 10.56 9.38
N ALA A 345 -20.89 10.15 8.22
CA ALA A 345 -20.13 10.20 6.96
C ALA A 345 -19.46 11.57 6.68
N PRO A 346 -20.13 12.73 6.89
CA PRO A 346 -19.53 14.04 6.64
C PRO A 346 -18.32 14.35 7.52
N VAL A 347 -18.30 13.85 8.77
CA VAL A 347 -17.18 14.05 9.72
C VAL A 347 -15.86 13.49 9.15
N TYR A 348 -15.96 12.43 8.36
CA TYR A 348 -14.81 11.76 7.74
C TYR A 348 -14.61 12.17 6.27
N GLY A 349 -15.29 13.22 5.79
CA GLY A 349 -15.22 13.65 4.39
C GLY A 349 -15.82 12.63 3.41
N ILE A 350 -16.73 11.77 3.87
CA ILE A 350 -17.37 10.75 3.05
C ILE A 350 -18.74 11.27 2.60
N GLU A 351 -18.98 11.25 1.30
CA GLU A 351 -20.31 11.52 0.73
C GLU A 351 -21.35 10.51 1.28
N GLN A 352 -22.41 11.02 1.92
CA GLN A 352 -23.50 10.21 2.46
C GLN A 352 -24.15 9.30 1.40
N ASN A 353 -24.19 9.76 0.15
CA ASN A 353 -24.69 8.98 -0.99
C ASN A 353 -24.01 7.61 -1.13
N LYS A 354 -22.76 7.46 -0.67
CA LYS A 354 -22.05 6.17 -0.70
C LYS A 354 -22.77 5.09 0.12
N PHE A 355 -23.54 5.47 1.14
CA PHE A 355 -24.17 4.54 2.09
C PHE A 355 -25.68 4.39 1.88
N THR A 356 -26.33 5.34 1.19
CA THR A 356 -27.79 5.41 0.98
C THR A 356 -28.42 4.09 0.54
N LEU A 357 -27.92 3.48 -0.53
CA LEU A 357 -28.51 2.25 -1.07
C LEU A 357 -28.52 1.10 -0.05
N THR A 358 -27.42 0.96 0.70
CA THR A 358 -27.28 -0.11 1.70
C THR A 358 -28.16 0.16 2.91
N LEU A 359 -28.25 1.42 3.36
CA LEU A 359 -29.15 1.82 4.45
C LEU A 359 -30.62 1.64 4.06
N ALA A 360 -31.00 1.98 2.81
CA ALA A 360 -32.34 1.73 2.28
C ALA A 360 -32.69 0.23 2.29
N GLU A 361 -31.76 -0.64 1.88
CA GLU A 361 -31.95 -2.09 1.97
C GLU A 361 -32.17 -2.57 3.41
N ALA A 362 -31.48 -1.96 4.38
CA ALA A 362 -31.68 -2.26 5.80
C ALA A 362 -33.08 -1.86 6.29
N TYR A 363 -33.54 -0.67 5.92
CA TYR A 363 -34.90 -0.21 6.19
C TYR A 363 -35.96 -1.15 5.58
N GLU A 364 -35.76 -1.62 4.36
CA GLU A 364 -36.68 -2.60 3.75
C GLU A 364 -36.74 -3.91 4.53
N LYS A 365 -35.58 -4.46 4.92
CA LYS A 365 -35.50 -5.73 5.64
C LYS A 365 -36.02 -5.65 7.08
N THR A 366 -36.11 -4.46 7.66
CA THR A 366 -36.80 -4.22 8.95
C THR A 366 -38.27 -3.84 8.79
N GLY A 367 -38.79 -3.80 7.55
CA GLY A 367 -40.19 -3.49 7.25
C GLY A 367 -40.51 -2.01 7.08
N ASN A 368 -39.53 -1.11 7.22
CA ASN A 368 -39.71 0.34 7.05
C ASN A 368 -39.50 0.78 5.59
N LYS A 369 -40.37 0.31 4.69
CA LYS A 369 -40.34 0.73 3.27
C LYS A 369 -40.52 2.25 3.06
N PRO A 370 -41.39 2.96 3.80
CA PRO A 370 -41.53 4.41 3.65
C PRO A 370 -40.22 5.16 3.96
N GLY A 371 -39.51 4.77 5.02
CA GLY A 371 -38.21 5.34 5.37
C GLY A 371 -37.15 5.06 4.30
N ALA A 372 -37.15 3.85 3.72
CA ALA A 372 -36.26 3.52 2.61
C ALA A 372 -36.53 4.43 1.38
N LEU A 373 -37.79 4.63 1.02
CA LEU A 373 -38.19 5.47 -0.11
C LEU A 373 -37.81 6.94 0.13
N GLN A 374 -38.10 7.48 1.31
CA GLN A 374 -37.74 8.86 1.68
C GLN A 374 -36.23 9.08 1.58
N LEU A 375 -35.44 8.16 2.13
CA LEU A 375 -33.98 8.23 2.07
C LEU A 375 -33.46 8.26 0.62
N LEU A 376 -34.00 7.39 -0.24
CA LEU A 376 -33.61 7.31 -1.65
C LEU A 376 -34.02 8.56 -2.43
N GLN A 377 -35.21 9.12 -2.15
CA GLN A 377 -35.68 10.36 -2.77
C GLN A 377 -34.77 11.54 -2.41
N THR A 378 -34.37 11.68 -1.14
CA THR A 378 -33.39 12.71 -0.74
C THR A 378 -32.06 12.56 -1.50
N ALA A 379 -31.59 11.32 -1.67
CA ALA A 379 -30.33 11.05 -2.37
C ALA A 379 -30.42 11.20 -3.89
N ARG A 380 -31.62 11.13 -4.49
CA ARG A 380 -31.86 11.34 -5.92
C ARG A 380 -31.43 12.75 -6.36
N ASP A 381 -31.72 13.72 -5.52
CA ASP A 381 -31.55 15.15 -5.82
C ASP A 381 -30.14 15.65 -5.49
N ALA A 382 -29.31 14.78 -4.92
CA ALA A 382 -27.92 15.09 -4.65
C ALA A 382 -27.13 15.33 -5.94
N GLN A 383 -26.19 16.27 -5.85
CA GLN A 383 -25.27 16.62 -6.92
C GLN A 383 -23.94 15.89 -6.74
N GLY A 384 -23.25 15.62 -7.84
CA GLY A 384 -21.96 14.96 -7.85
C GLY A 384 -21.49 14.69 -9.27
N GLU A 385 -20.21 14.36 -9.41
CA GLU A 385 -19.55 14.13 -10.69
C GLU A 385 -18.88 12.74 -10.72
N GLY A 386 -18.59 12.25 -11.93
CA GLY A 386 -17.84 11.01 -12.14
C GLY A 386 -18.70 9.77 -12.40
N VAL A 387 -18.08 8.78 -13.06
CA VAL A 387 -18.75 7.55 -13.55
C VAL A 387 -19.42 6.77 -12.41
N ARG A 388 -18.78 6.74 -11.23
CA ARG A 388 -19.29 6.00 -10.08
C ARG A 388 -20.48 6.69 -9.42
N PHE A 389 -20.49 8.02 -9.39
CA PHE A 389 -21.63 8.80 -8.91
C PHE A 389 -22.85 8.52 -9.80
N GLU A 390 -22.68 8.61 -11.12
CA GLU A 390 -23.75 8.32 -12.09
C GLU A 390 -24.28 6.90 -11.98
N LYS A 391 -23.41 5.88 -11.94
CA LYS A 391 -23.82 4.48 -11.72
C LYS A 391 -24.60 4.31 -10.41
N ARG A 392 -24.24 5.04 -9.35
CA ARG A 392 -24.95 4.99 -8.06
C ARG A 392 -26.31 5.67 -8.16
N LYS A 393 -26.39 6.83 -8.80
CA LYS A 393 -27.64 7.56 -9.06
C LYS A 393 -28.63 6.73 -9.86
N GLN A 394 -28.17 6.05 -10.91
CA GLN A 394 -29.00 5.12 -11.69
C GLN A 394 -29.55 3.97 -10.84
N ARG A 395 -28.72 3.39 -9.96
CA ARG A 395 -29.17 2.36 -9.01
C ARG A 395 -30.20 2.89 -8.01
N ILE A 396 -30.04 4.13 -7.54
CA ILE A 396 -31.01 4.79 -6.66
C ILE A 396 -32.34 4.99 -7.38
N LEU A 397 -32.33 5.54 -8.60
CA LEU A 397 -33.53 5.73 -9.43
C LEU A 397 -34.28 4.42 -9.65
N HIS A 398 -33.57 3.38 -10.10
CA HIS A 398 -34.16 2.06 -10.30
C HIS A 398 -34.76 1.49 -9.02
N LYS A 399 -34.10 1.70 -7.87
CA LYS A 399 -34.59 1.23 -6.58
C LYS A 399 -35.84 1.97 -6.12
N ILE A 400 -35.94 3.27 -6.39
CA ILE A 400 -37.14 4.08 -6.16
C ILE A 400 -38.32 3.50 -6.97
N GLU A 401 -38.13 3.29 -8.27
CA GLU A 401 -39.16 2.72 -9.16
C GLU A 401 -39.66 1.37 -8.63
N GLN A 402 -38.74 0.48 -8.26
CA GLN A 402 -39.08 -0.83 -7.68
C GLN A 402 -39.93 -0.71 -6.40
N LEU A 403 -39.54 0.18 -5.48
CA LEU A 403 -40.25 0.35 -4.21
C LEU A 403 -41.62 0.99 -4.38
N THR A 404 -41.74 1.98 -5.26
CA THR A 404 -43.02 2.62 -5.60
C THR A 404 -43.97 1.62 -6.24
N ALA A 405 -43.50 0.81 -7.20
CA ALA A 405 -44.33 -0.22 -7.84
C ALA A 405 -44.81 -1.29 -6.84
N GLN A 406 -43.94 -1.74 -5.93
CA GLN A 406 -44.31 -2.69 -4.87
C GLN A 406 -45.34 -2.10 -3.89
N HIS A 407 -45.23 -0.80 -3.58
CA HIS A 407 -46.20 -0.12 -2.73
C HIS A 407 -47.57 -0.04 -3.40
N GLN A 408 -47.62 0.40 -4.66
CA GLN A 408 -48.87 0.48 -5.42
C GLN A 408 -49.55 -0.89 -5.53
N ALA A 409 -48.81 -1.94 -5.88
CA ALA A 409 -49.35 -3.30 -5.96
C ALA A 409 -49.90 -3.81 -4.60
N SER A 410 -49.30 -3.40 -3.48
CA SER A 410 -49.81 -3.75 -2.14
C SER A 410 -51.11 -3.02 -1.79
N VAL A 411 -51.24 -1.76 -2.22
CA VAL A 411 -52.47 -0.96 -2.05
C VAL A 411 -53.59 -1.53 -2.91
N ASP A 412 -53.32 -1.83 -4.17
CA ASP A 412 -54.30 -2.39 -5.11
C ASP A 412 -54.79 -3.78 -4.62
N LYS A 413 -53.90 -4.61 -4.09
CA LYS A 413 -54.26 -5.92 -3.52
C LYS A 413 -55.11 -5.79 -2.25
N ALA A 414 -54.82 -4.82 -1.39
CA ALA A 414 -55.61 -4.55 -0.19
C ALA A 414 -57.02 -4.04 -0.56
N ALA A 415 -57.12 -3.15 -1.54
CA ALA A 415 -58.40 -2.66 -2.07
C ALA A 415 -59.23 -3.80 -2.70
N ALA A 416 -58.61 -4.69 -3.46
CA ALA A 416 -59.27 -5.85 -4.06
C ALA A 416 -59.68 -6.94 -3.05
N SER A 417 -59.09 -6.98 -1.85
CA SER A 417 -59.51 -7.89 -0.76
C SER A 417 -60.61 -7.31 0.14
N ALA A 418 -60.86 -6.00 0.04
CA ALA A 418 -61.87 -5.28 0.80
C ALA A 418 -63.17 -5.05 -0.01
N ALA A 419 -63.11 -5.21 -1.33
CA ALA A 419 -64.25 -5.34 -2.24
C ALA A 419 -64.65 -6.81 -2.38
#